data_AF-A0A7X8IIH3-F1
#
_entry.id   AF-A0A7X8IIH3-F1
#
_cell.length_a   1.000
_cell.length_b   1.000
_cell.length_c   1.000
_cell.angle_alpha   90.00
_cell.angle_beta   90.00
_cell.angle_gamma   90.00
#
_symmetry.space_group_name_H-M   'P 1'
#
loop_
_entity.id
_entity.type
_entity.pdbx_description
1 polymer ?
#
loop_
_entity_poly.entity_id
_entity_poly.type
_entity_poly.pdbx_seq_one_letter_code
_entity_poly.pdbx_strand_id
1 'polypeptide(L)' 'MSYEKFQNRYRIPSARAKWHNYSGGDYFITICTAKREHYFGKIKNGEMQLTEIGKFADECVQKIETHY' A
#
# COMPACT_ATOMS: atom_id res chain seq x y z
N MET A 1 -5.05 -30.27 21.61
CA MET A 1 -4.29 -29.12 21.10
C MET A 1 -3.83 -28.31 22.30
N SER A 2 -2.52 -28.30 22.57
CA SER A 2 -1.91 -27.45 23.61
C SER A 2 -1.98 -26.00 23.16
N TYR A 3 -2.60 -25.12 23.96
CA TYR A 3 -2.53 -23.68 23.75
C TYR A 3 -1.17 -23.19 24.25
N GLU A 4 -0.18 -23.17 23.36
CA GLU A 4 1.13 -22.59 23.70
C GLU A 4 0.98 -21.11 24.05
N LYS A 5 1.45 -20.74 25.25
CA LYS A 5 1.48 -19.35 25.69
C LYS A 5 2.58 -18.62 24.92
N PHE A 6 2.23 -17.58 24.17
CA PHE A 6 3.22 -16.68 23.59
C PHE A 6 3.64 -15.67 24.66
N GLN A 7 4.93 -15.61 25.00
CA GLN A 7 5.46 -14.68 26.01
C GLN A 7 4.74 -14.80 27.37
N ASN A 8 4.42 -16.02 27.79
CA ASN A 8 3.67 -16.33 29.02
C ASN A 8 2.25 -15.69 29.11
N ARG A 9 1.65 -15.33 27.96
CA ARG A 9 0.29 -14.78 27.87
C ARG A 9 -0.59 -15.63 26.95
N TYR A 10 -1.86 -15.78 27.32
CA TYR A 10 -2.86 -16.35 26.41
C TYR A 10 -3.15 -15.37 25.29
N ARG A 11 -3.11 -15.85 24.04
CA ARG A 11 -3.38 -15.05 22.84
C ARG A 11 -4.23 -15.86 21.88
N ILE A 12 -5.16 -15.19 21.21
CA ILE A 12 -5.89 -15.77 20.09
C ILE A 12 -4.90 -15.99 18.93
N PRO A 13 -4.77 -17.21 18.39
CA PRO A 13 -3.93 -17.50 17.24
C PRO A 13 -4.28 -16.58 16.06
N SER A 14 -3.29 -16.28 15.22
CA SER A 14 -3.53 -15.53 13.98
C SER A 14 -4.53 -16.27 13.10
N ALA A 15 -5.47 -15.53 12.49
CA ALA A 15 -6.37 -16.07 11.46
C ALA A 15 -5.65 -16.35 10.13
N ARG A 16 -4.38 -15.94 10.00
CA ARG A 16 -3.58 -16.18 8.79
C ARG A 16 -3.26 -17.66 8.62
N ALA A 17 -3.35 -18.15 7.39
CA ALA A 17 -3.00 -19.51 7.01
C ALA A 17 -1.49 -19.72 7.22
N LYS A 18 -1.11 -20.71 8.05
CA LYS A 18 0.30 -20.98 8.40
C LYS A 18 1.16 -21.42 7.21
N TRP A 19 0.53 -21.94 6.16
CA TRP A 19 1.20 -22.47 4.96
C TRP A 19 1.31 -21.44 3.83
N HIS A 20 0.73 -20.25 3.99
CA HIS A 20 0.72 -19.22 2.95
C HIS A 20 1.74 -18.12 3.30
N ASN A 21 2.58 -17.74 2.35
CA ASN A 21 3.65 -16.76 2.57
C ASN A 21 3.20 -15.30 2.35
N TYR A 22 2.01 -15.09 1.78
CA TYR A 22 1.41 -13.77 1.50
C TYR A 22 2.34 -12.86 0.69
N SER A 23 3.19 -13.44 -0.17
CA SER A 23 4.19 -12.71 -0.96
C SER A 23 3.67 -12.20 -2.31
N GLY A 24 2.35 -12.22 -2.52
CA GLY A 24 1.71 -11.75 -3.76
C GLY A 24 0.36 -11.12 -3.43
N GLY A 25 0.12 -9.94 -3.97
CA GLY A 25 -1.12 -9.20 -3.79
C GLY A 25 -1.19 -8.01 -4.75
N ASP A 26 -2.37 -7.76 -5.28
CA ASP A 26 -2.63 -6.58 -6.10
C ASP A 26 -2.97 -5.40 -5.19
N TYR A 27 -2.35 -4.26 -5.45
CA TYR A 27 -2.55 -3.03 -4.68
C TYR A 27 -3.29 -2.00 -5.53
N PHE A 28 -4.30 -1.38 -4.93
CA PHE A 28 -4.90 -0.16 -5.45
C PHE A 28 -4.58 0.98 -4.49
N ILE A 29 -3.86 1.99 -4.98
CA ILE A 29 -3.37 3.11 -4.17
C ILE A 29 -4.20 4.35 -4.49
N THR A 30 -4.74 4.99 -3.45
CA THR A 30 -5.38 6.31 -3.56
C THR A 30 -4.61 7.30 -2.69
N ILE A 31 -4.15 8.40 -3.27
CA ILE A 31 -3.46 9.47 -2.55
C ILE A 31 -4.39 10.67 -2.43
N CYS A 32 -4.87 10.95 -1.23
CA CYS A 32 -5.76 12.07 -0.96
C CYS A 32 -4.96 13.33 -0.62
N THR A 33 -5.23 14.43 -1.33
CA THR A 33 -4.64 15.74 -1.03
C THR A 33 -5.56 16.56 -0.13
N ALA A 34 -4.94 17.41 0.70
CA ALA A 34 -5.68 18.34 1.53
C ALA A 34 -6.58 19.23 0.66
N LYS A 35 -7.83 19.43 1.09
CA LYS A 35 -8.84 20.25 0.39
C LYS A 35 -9.07 19.88 -1.08
N ARG A 36 -8.70 18.66 -1.50
CA ARG A 36 -8.78 18.20 -2.90
C ARG A 36 -7.94 19.05 -3.85
N GLU A 37 -6.87 19.67 -3.35
CA GLU A 37 -5.94 20.42 -4.19
C GLU A 37 -5.22 19.50 -5.18
N HIS A 38 -5.06 19.95 -6.43
CA HIS A 38 -4.52 19.14 -7.51
C HIS A 38 -2.97 19.11 -7.50
N TYR A 39 -2.36 18.76 -6.37
CA TYR A 39 -0.90 18.81 -6.19
C TYR A 39 -0.14 17.89 -7.15
N PHE A 40 -0.70 16.74 -7.53
CA PHE A 40 -0.06 15.78 -8.42
C PHE A 40 -0.29 16.07 -9.90
N GLY A 41 -1.19 16.99 -10.23
CA GLY A 41 -1.52 17.31 -11.62
C GLY A 41 -3.01 17.36 -11.89
N LYS A 42 -3.34 17.52 -13.17
CA LYS A 42 -4.72 17.67 -13.64
C LYS A 42 -4.92 16.83 -14.89
N ILE A 43 -6.13 16.33 -15.10
CA ILE A 43 -6.49 15.68 -16.35
C ILE A 43 -6.87 16.75 -17.37
N LYS A 44 -6.27 16.70 -18.57
CA LYS A 44 -6.62 17.56 -19.70
C LYS A 44 -6.73 16.69 -20.94
N ASN A 45 -7.84 16.80 -21.67
CA ASN A 45 -8.12 16.01 -22.88
C ASN A 45 -8.00 14.48 -22.67
N GLY A 46 -8.37 13.98 -21.48
CA GLY A 46 -8.29 12.56 -21.15
C GLY A 46 -6.92 12.08 -20.68
N GLU A 47 -5.90 12.94 -20.66
CA GLU A 47 -4.55 12.59 -20.24
C GLU A 47 -4.20 13.24 -18.90
N MET A 48 -3.51 12.49 -18.04
CA MET A 48 -2.99 13.03 -16.78
C MET A 48 -1.75 13.88 -17.04
N GLN A 49 -1.84 15.18 -16.74
CA GLN A 49 -0.72 16.11 -16.82
C GLN A 49 -0.12 16.27 -15.42
N LEU A 50 0.97 15.55 -15.16
CA LEU A 50 1.63 15.51 -13.85
C LEU A 50 2.40 16.80 -13.56
N THR A 51 2.34 17.27 -12.30
CA THR A 51 3.32 18.23 -11.77
C THR A 51 4.64 17.52 -11.46
N GLU A 52 5.69 18.26 -11.07
CA GLU A 52 6.93 17.65 -10.60
C GLU A 52 6.73 16.73 -9.39
N ILE A 53 5.87 17.14 -8.44
CA ILE A 53 5.51 16.30 -7.28
C ILE A 53 4.71 15.08 -7.74
N GLY A 54 3.84 15.25 -8.74
CA GLY A 54 3.09 14.15 -9.37
C GLY A 54 3.98 13.10 -10.01
N LYS A 55 5.01 13.53 -10.74
CA LYS A 55 6.01 12.62 -11.35
C LYS A 55 6.73 11.81 -10.30
N PHE A 56 7.14 12.43 -9.20
CA PHE A 56 7.78 11.72 -8.09
C PHE A 56 6.83 10.71 -7.43
N ALA A 57 5.57 11.08 -7.20
CA ALA A 57 4.58 10.17 -6.64
C ALA A 57 4.31 8.96 -7.56
N ASP A 58 4.20 9.19 -8.87
CA ASP A 58 4.05 8.12 -9.87
C ASP A 58 5.27 7.20 -9.88
N GLU A 59 6.49 7.75 -9.87
CA GLU A 59 7.73 6.98 -9.81
C GLU A 59 7.82 6.10 -8.56
N CYS A 60 7.44 6.63 -7.39
CA CYS A 60 7.40 5.86 -6.14
C CYS A 60 6.40 4.69 -6.22
N VAL A 61 5.23 4.91 -6.82
CA VAL A 61 4.23 3.85 -7.00
C VAL A 61 4.73 2.77 -7.96
N GLN A 62 5.33 3.15 -9.09
CA GLN A 62 5.92 2.19 -10.04
C GLN A 62 7.05 1.36 -9.43
N LYS A 63 7.76 1.92 -8.44
CA LYS A 63 8.89 1.26 -7.76
C LYS A 63 8.51 0.53 -6.48
N ILE A 64 7.22 0.38 -6.19
CA ILE A 64 6.77 -0.18 -4.91
C ILE A 64 7.36 -1.57 -4.63
N GLU A 65 7.53 -2.42 -5.65
CA GLU A 65 8.05 -3.78 -5.48
C GLU A 65 9.56 -3.87 -5.24
N THR A 66 10.31 -2.83 -5.61
CA THR A 66 11.79 -2.87 -5.60
C THR A 66 12.42 -1.92 -4.59
N HIS A 67 11.65 -0.94 -4.09
CA HIS A 67 12.14 0.06 -3.14
C HIS A 67 11.55 -0.08 -1.73
N TYR A 68 10.33 -0.62 -1.60
CA TYR A 68 9.58 -0.73 -0.34
C TYR A 68 9.18 -2.18 -0.05
#